data_AF-A0A820QJT9-F1
#
_entry.id   AF-A0A820QJT9-F1
#
_cell.length_a   1.000
_cell.length_b   1.000
_cell.length_c   1.000
_cell.angle_alpha   90.00
_cell.angle_beta   90.00
_cell.angle_gamma   90.00
#
_symmetry.space_group_name_H-M   'P 1'
#
loop_
_entity.id
_entity.type
_entity.pdbx_description
1 polymer ?
#
loop_
_entity_poly.entity_id
_entity_poly.type
_entity_poly.pdbx_seq_one_letter_code
_entity_poly.pdbx_strand_id
1 'polypeptide(L)'
;RNGIKPLNQFFCHVSGNCKIDERTRRQCTACRLRKCFAMGMVKERIRTEEQNQRHRALVEANRRQKLKQSDQLQKHSQKISKIHHDSISSMDSDTNQVDLLFELFYDNAQQIISDDFIFKFDRDL
;
A
#
# COMPACT_ATOMS: atom_id res chain seq x y z
N ARG A 1 9.57 12.01 -0.66
CA ARG A 1 10.43 13.23 -0.58
C ARG A 1 11.86 12.77 -0.41
N ASN A 2 12.82 13.34 -1.13
CA ASN A 2 14.24 13.03 -0.90
C ASN A 2 14.64 13.56 0.49
N GLY A 3 15.40 12.77 1.26
CA GLY A 3 15.90 13.18 2.57
C GLY A 3 16.78 14.42 2.47
N ILE A 4 16.86 15.19 3.57
CA ILE A 4 17.79 16.32 3.66
C ILE A 4 19.22 15.77 3.61
N LYS A 5 19.99 16.19 2.59
CA LYS A 5 21.43 15.94 2.52
C LYS A 5 22.13 16.67 3.67
N PRO A 6 23.31 16.23 4.13
CA PRO A 6 24.01 16.90 5.22
C PRO A 6 24.24 18.39 4.89
N LEU A 7 24.09 19.24 5.91
CA LEU A 7 24.06 20.71 5.75
C LEU A 7 25.35 21.27 5.15
N ASN A 8 26.48 20.59 5.37
CA ASN A 8 27.78 20.92 4.80
C ASN A 8 27.84 20.78 3.27
N GLN A 9 26.82 20.18 2.65
CA GLN A 9 26.73 19.97 1.21
C GLN A 9 25.94 21.08 0.50
N PHE A 10 25.41 22.05 1.25
CA PHE A 10 24.63 23.16 0.69
C PHE A 10 25.37 24.49 0.83
N PHE A 11 26.04 24.91 -0.24
CA PHE A 11 26.70 26.22 -0.33
C PHE A 11 25.91 27.18 -1.23
N CYS A 12 25.94 28.47 -0.89
CA CYS A 12 25.41 29.54 -1.73
C CYS A 12 26.57 30.21 -2.48
N HIS A 13 26.54 30.16 -3.81
CA HIS A 13 27.58 30.72 -4.68
C HIS A 13 27.55 32.26 -4.80
N VAL A 14 26.61 32.95 -4.14
CA VAL A 14 26.41 34.39 -4.29
C VAL A 14 26.70 35.12 -2.99
N SER A 15 25.71 35.24 -2.10
CA SER A 15 25.83 36.03 -0.86
C SER A 15 25.03 35.46 0.31
N GLY A 16 24.44 34.26 0.13
CA GLY A 16 23.56 33.67 1.14
C GLY A 16 22.16 34.29 1.24
N ASN A 17 21.83 35.33 0.45
CA ASN A 17 20.56 36.06 0.53
C ASN A 17 19.72 35.96 -0.76
N CYS A 18 19.78 34.82 -1.46
CA CYS A 18 19.02 34.63 -2.71
C CYS A 18 17.51 34.74 -2.49
N LYS A 19 16.81 35.48 -3.36
CA LYS A 19 15.34 35.52 -3.39
C LYS A 19 14.78 34.18 -3.89
N ILE A 20 13.98 33.52 -3.06
CA ILE A 20 13.40 32.20 -3.34
C ILE A 20 11.92 32.32 -3.71
N ASP A 21 11.65 32.20 -5.02
CA ASP A 21 10.33 32.20 -5.66
C ASP A 21 10.12 30.89 -6.45
N GLU A 22 8.94 30.67 -7.05
CA GLU A 22 8.64 29.43 -7.76
C GLU A 22 9.63 29.10 -8.90
N ARG A 23 10.06 30.14 -9.63
CA ARG A 23 11.02 30.02 -10.74
C ARG A 23 12.47 29.91 -10.26
N THR A 24 12.83 30.61 -9.18
CA THR A 24 14.22 30.72 -8.70
C THR A 24 14.60 29.70 -7.62
N ARG A 25 13.63 29.00 -7.01
CA ARG A 25 13.87 28.03 -5.91
C ARG A 25 14.85 26.91 -6.23
N ARG A 26 15.11 26.62 -7.51
CA ARG A 26 16.09 25.60 -7.94
C ARG A 26 17.51 26.16 -8.07
N GLN A 27 17.69 27.47 -8.11
CA GLN A 27 18.98 28.13 -8.35
C GLN A 27 19.90 28.07 -7.12
N CYS A 28 19.34 28.08 -5.91
CA CYS A 28 20.15 28.01 -4.69
C CYS A 28 19.49 27.11 -3.64
N THR A 29 19.98 25.87 -3.56
CA THR A 29 19.49 24.88 -2.58
C THR A 29 19.78 25.31 -1.13
N ALA A 30 20.90 26.01 -0.88
CA ALA A 30 21.25 26.50 0.45
C ALA A 30 20.25 27.54 0.98
N CYS A 31 19.98 28.59 0.20
CA CYS A 31 19.02 29.62 0.57
C CYS A 31 17.59 29.09 0.65
N ARG A 32 17.21 28.16 -0.25
CA ARG A 32 15.91 27.47 -0.17
C ARG A 32 15.78 26.71 1.15
N LEU A 33 16.79 25.92 1.51
CA LEU A 33 16.76 25.14 2.75
C LEU A 33 16.69 26.03 3.99
N ARG A 34 17.47 27.11 4.03
CA ARG A 34 17.43 28.09 5.12
C ARG A 34 16.04 28.71 5.28
N LYS A 35 15.42 29.12 4.17
CA LYS A 35 14.04 29.65 4.17
C LYS A 35 13.03 28.61 4.67
N CYS A 36 13.17 27.34 4.25
CA CYS A 36 12.31 26.25 4.74
C CYS A 36 12.34 26.11 6.25
N PHE A 37 13.52 26.15 6.87
CA PHE A 37 13.66 26.11 8.33
C PHE A 37 13.14 27.38 9.00
N ALA A 38 13.41 28.56 8.42
CA ALA A 38 12.87 29.82 8.92
C ALA A 38 11.33 29.87 8.91
N MET A 39 10.68 29.15 8.00
CA MET A 39 9.22 28.99 7.94
C MET A 39 8.67 27.89 8.86
N GLY A 40 9.51 27.27 9.70
CA GLY A 40 9.06 26.31 10.71
C GLY A 40 9.11 24.83 10.29
N MET A 41 9.77 24.49 9.18
CA MET A 41 10.15 23.08 8.97
C MET A 41 11.17 22.68 10.04
N VAL A 42 11.01 21.51 10.64
CA VAL A 42 11.89 21.02 11.72
C VAL A 42 12.64 19.78 11.28
N LYS A 43 13.91 19.66 11.66
CA LYS A 43 14.79 18.56 11.23
C LYS A 43 14.41 17.24 11.90
N GLU A 44 13.87 17.32 13.11
CA GLU A 44 13.52 16.22 13.99
C GLU A 44 12.36 15.39 13.42
N ARG A 45 11.50 15.98 12.59
CA ARG A 45 10.40 15.27 11.90
C ARG A 45 10.87 14.52 10.65
N ILE A 46 12.15 14.58 10.31
CA ILE A 46 12.72 13.89 9.16
C ILE A 46 13.22 12.53 9.61
N ARG A 47 12.75 11.47 8.95
CA ARG A 47 13.19 10.10 9.25
C ARG A 47 14.70 9.99 9.14
N THR A 48 15.32 9.39 10.15
CA THR A 48 16.74 9.02 10.11
C THR A 48 16.97 7.93 9.08
N GLU A 49 18.23 7.71 8.68
CA GLU A 49 18.54 6.65 7.72
C GLU A 49 18.16 5.27 8.28
N GLU A 50 18.34 5.05 9.57
CA GLU A 50 17.89 3.84 10.26
C GLU A 50 16.36 3.67 10.20
N GLN A 51 15.59 4.71 10.47
CA GLN A 51 14.13 4.67 10.36
C GLN A 51 13.67 4.40 8.92
N ASN A 52 14.38 4.96 7.93
CA ASN A 52 14.11 4.68 6.52
C ASN A 52 14.42 3.22 6.17
N GLN A 53 15.54 2.67 6.65
CA GLN A 53 15.88 1.25 6.46
C GLN A 53 14.82 0.33 7.07
N ARG A 54 14.41 0.58 8.32
CA ARG A 54 13.34 -0.17 8.99
C ARG A 54 12.03 -0.10 8.22
N HIS A 55 11.64 1.09 7.74
CA HIS A 55 10.44 1.25 6.92
C HIS A 55 10.54 0.48 5.60
N ARG A 56 11.69 0.52 4.91
CA ARG A 56 11.91 -0.25 3.67
C ARG A 56 11.80 -1.75 3.92
N ALA A 57 12.38 -2.25 5.01
CA ALA A 57 12.28 -3.65 5.39
C ALA A 57 10.82 -4.06 5.68
N LEU A 58 10.08 -3.24 6.41
CA LEU A 58 8.66 -3.48 6.69
C LEU A 58 7.82 -3.52 5.42
N VAL A 59 8.01 -2.56 4.51
CA VAL A 59 7.28 -2.51 3.23
C VAL A 59 7.57 -3.76 2.40
N GLU A 60 8.82 -4.20 2.32
CA GLU A 60 9.19 -5.40 1.57
C GLU A 60 8.63 -6.68 2.22
N ALA A 61 8.64 -6.78 3.55
CA ALA A 61 8.03 -7.90 4.27
C ALA A 61 6.51 -7.97 4.00
N ASN A 62 5.81 -6.83 4.08
CA ASN A 62 4.38 -6.74 3.79
C ASN A 62 4.08 -7.11 2.33
N ARG A 63 4.93 -6.66 1.38
CA ARG A 63 4.80 -7.02 -0.04
C ARG A 63 4.91 -8.53 -0.25
N ARG A 64 5.88 -9.18 0.40
CA ARG A 64 6.06 -10.64 0.33
C ARG A 64 4.87 -11.39 0.94
N GLN A 65 4.32 -10.92 2.04
CA GLN A 65 3.14 -11.53 2.66
C GLN A 65 1.92 -11.44 1.73
N LYS A 66 1.67 -10.28 1.11
CA LYS A 66 0.58 -10.11 0.15
C LYS A 66 0.70 -11.08 -1.05
N LEU A 67 1.91 -11.26 -1.57
CA LEU A 67 2.16 -12.21 -2.66
C LEU A 67 1.88 -13.65 -2.24
N LYS A 68 2.31 -14.06 -1.03
CA LYS A 68 1.99 -15.39 -0.51
C LYS A 68 0.48 -15.59 -0.32
N GLN A 69 -0.22 -14.57 0.16
CA GLN A 69 -1.67 -14.61 0.33
C GLN A 69 -2.39 -14.73 -1.03
N SER A 70 -1.97 -13.97 -2.05
CA SER A 70 -2.53 -14.10 -3.39
C SER A 70 -2.27 -15.48 -3.99
N ASP A 71 -1.07 -16.04 -3.80
CA ASP A 71 -0.74 -17.38 -4.28
C ASP A 71 -1.58 -18.46 -3.58
N GLN A 72 -1.83 -18.31 -2.27
CA GLN A 72 -2.69 -19.21 -1.51
C GLN A 72 -4.15 -19.14 -1.99
N LEU A 73 -4.67 -17.93 -2.23
CA LEU A 73 -6.02 -17.73 -2.76
C LEU A 73 -6.16 -18.34 -4.16
N GLN A 74 -5.16 -18.17 -5.03
CA GLN A 74 -5.15 -18.80 -6.35
C GLN A 74 -5.15 -20.32 -6.27
N LYS A 75 -4.31 -20.92 -5.41
CA LYS A 75 -4.29 -22.38 -5.19
C LYS A 75 -5.63 -22.90 -4.66
N HIS A 76 -6.26 -22.15 -3.74
CA HIS A 76 -7.57 -22.50 -3.19
C HIS A 76 -8.65 -22.46 -4.28
N SER A 77 -8.68 -21.41 -5.09
CA SER A 77 -9.57 -21.28 -6.25
C SER A 77 -9.39 -22.43 -7.26
N GLN A 78 -8.14 -22.77 -7.60
CA GLN A 78 -7.85 -23.90 -8.49
C GLN A 78 -8.28 -25.25 -7.89
N LYS A 79 -8.15 -25.45 -6.57
CA LYS A 79 -8.60 -26.67 -5.89
C LYS A 79 -10.13 -26.78 -5.93
N ILE A 80 -10.86 -25.70 -5.67
CA ILE A 80 -12.33 -25.66 -5.80
C ILE A 80 -12.75 -25.98 -7.22
N SER A 81 -12.12 -25.36 -8.22
CA SER A 81 -12.44 -25.60 -9.63
C SER A 81 -12.23 -27.07 -10.04
N LYS A 82 -11.18 -27.73 -9.54
CA LYS A 82 -10.94 -29.17 -9.77
C LYS A 82 -12.00 -30.04 -9.09
N ILE A 83 -12.33 -29.77 -7.84
CA ILE A 83 -13.38 -30.51 -7.11
C ILE A 83 -14.72 -30.39 -7.86
N HIS A 84 -15.07 -29.18 -8.32
CA HIS A 84 -16.29 -28.96 -9.09
C HIS A 84 -16.29 -29.77 -10.39
N HIS A 85 -15.17 -29.78 -11.13
CA HIS A 85 -15.03 -30.59 -12.35
C HIS A 85 -15.16 -32.09 -12.08
N ASP A 86 -14.51 -32.61 -11.04
CA ASP A 86 -14.53 -34.03 -10.70
C ASP A 86 -15.93 -34.48 -10.25
N SER A 87 -16.60 -33.68 -9.42
CA SER A 87 -17.99 -33.94 -8.99
C SER A 87 -19.01 -33.87 -10.14
N ILE A 88 -18.80 -32.99 -11.14
CA ILE A 88 -19.65 -32.95 -12.33
C ILE A 88 -19.37 -34.16 -13.25
N SER A 89 -18.11 -34.59 -13.36
CA SER A 89 -17.74 -35.73 -14.21
C SER A 89 -18.29 -37.07 -13.73
N SER A 90 -18.72 -37.17 -12.46
CA SER A 90 -19.28 -38.38 -11.87
C SER A 90 -20.81 -38.41 -11.78
N MET A 91 -21.54 -37.46 -12.39
CA MET A 91 -23.01 -37.43 -12.39
C MET A 91 -23.55 -37.51 -13.82
N ASP A 92 -24.49 -38.45 -14.02
CA ASP A 92 -25.15 -38.72 -15.30
C ASP A 92 -26.00 -37.53 -15.82
N SER A 93 -26.28 -37.60 -17.12
CA SER A 93 -26.58 -36.52 -18.09
C SER A 93 -27.85 -35.66 -17.91
N ASP A 94 -28.52 -35.64 -16.75
CA ASP A 94 -29.89 -35.07 -16.62
C ASP A 94 -30.05 -33.88 -15.65
N THR A 95 -28.99 -33.22 -15.18
CA THR A 95 -29.14 -31.98 -14.36
C THR A 95 -28.37 -30.81 -14.95
N ASN A 96 -29.10 -29.70 -15.21
CA ASN A 96 -28.54 -28.48 -15.78
C ASN A 96 -27.59 -27.82 -14.77
N GLN A 97 -26.31 -27.84 -15.14
CA GLN A 97 -25.12 -27.35 -14.42
C GLN A 97 -25.22 -25.92 -13.84
N VAL A 98 -26.23 -25.15 -14.21
CA VAL A 98 -26.44 -23.76 -13.77
C VAL A 98 -27.18 -23.69 -12.42
N ASP A 99 -28.02 -24.67 -12.09
CA ASP A 99 -28.82 -24.66 -10.85
C ASP A 99 -27.99 -25.03 -9.61
N LEU A 100 -27.02 -25.94 -9.74
CA LEU A 100 -26.14 -26.35 -8.63
C LEU A 100 -25.17 -25.24 -8.20
N LEU A 101 -24.77 -24.39 -9.16
CA LEU A 101 -23.92 -23.23 -8.91
C LEU A 101 -24.69 -22.10 -8.20
N PHE A 102 -26.00 -22.00 -8.41
CA PHE A 102 -26.88 -21.01 -7.78
C PHE A 102 -27.15 -21.35 -6.31
N GLU A 103 -27.42 -22.61 -5.99
CA GLU A 103 -27.66 -23.08 -4.61
C GLU A 103 -26.40 -22.98 -3.72
N LEU A 104 -25.23 -23.38 -4.23
CA LEU A 104 -23.97 -23.31 -3.47
C LEU A 104 -23.47 -21.87 -3.24
N PHE A 105 -23.83 -20.93 -4.11
CA PHE A 105 -23.52 -19.50 -3.93
C PHE A 105 -24.47 -18.84 -2.91
N TYR A 106 -25.74 -19.26 -2.86
CA TYR A 106 -26.75 -18.71 -1.95
C TYR A 106 -26.49 -19.14 -0.49
N ASP A 107 -26.09 -20.40 -0.28
CA ASP A 107 -25.76 -20.91 1.06
C ASP A 107 -24.46 -20.32 1.63
N ASN A 108 -23.45 -20.06 0.77
CA ASN A 108 -22.23 -19.37 1.20
C ASN A 108 -22.45 -17.86 1.43
N ALA A 109 -23.37 -17.23 0.70
CA ALA A 109 -23.68 -15.81 0.87
C ALA A 109 -24.39 -15.52 2.20
N GLN A 110 -25.19 -16.45 2.74
CA GLN A 110 -25.83 -16.26 4.05
C GLN A 110 -24.86 -16.29 5.24
N GLN A 111 -23.70 -16.95 5.10
CA GLN A 111 -22.70 -17.06 6.17
C GLN A 111 -21.69 -15.90 6.20
N ILE A 112 -21.52 -15.19 5.07
CA ILE A 112 -20.64 -14.00 4.97
C ILE A 112 -21.35 -12.75 5.50
N ILE A 113 -22.68 -12.70 5.44
CA ILE A 113 -23.47 -11.53 5.86
C ILE A 113 -23.54 -11.35 7.39
N SER A 114 -23.11 -12.33 8.19
CA SER A 114 -23.13 -12.21 9.67
C SER A 114 -21.83 -11.70 10.32
N ASP A 115 -20.69 -11.71 9.64
CA ASP A 115 -19.39 -11.39 10.30
C ASP A 115 -18.71 -10.10 9.83
N ASP A 116 -19.24 -9.40 8.80
CA ASP A 116 -18.65 -8.16 8.27
C ASP A 116 -19.29 -6.85 8.80
N PHE A 117 -20.13 -6.91 9.84
CA PHE A 117 -20.72 -5.70 10.46
C PHE A 117 -19.87 -5.07 11.59
N ILE A 118 -18.55 -5.30 11.64
CA ILE A 118 -17.62 -4.52 12.49
C ILE A 118 -16.43 -4.02 11.67
N PHE A 119 -16.70 -3.08 10.77
CA PHE A 119 -15.76 -1.98 10.49
C PHE A 119 -16.51 -0.66 10.61
N LYS A 120 -16.82 -0.29 11.87
CA LYS A 120 -17.29 1.04 12.20
C LYS A 120 -16.16 2.02 11.85
N PHE A 121 -16.43 2.77 10.80
CA PHE A 121 -15.65 3.87 10.29
C PHE A 121 -15.75 5.03 11.30
N ASP A 122 -14.88 5.06 12.31
CA ASP A 122 -14.73 6.20 13.21
C ASP A 122 -13.30 6.75 13.11
N ARG A 123 -13.11 7.77 12.27
CA ARG A 123 -12.08 8.80 12.47
C ARG A 123 -12.37 10.05 11.65
N ASP A 124 -13.37 10.81 12.07
CA ASP A 124 -13.41 12.26 11.93
C ASP A 124 -13.81 12.87 13.29
N LEU A 125 -12.80 13.07 14.14
CA LEU A 125 -12.73 14.17 15.13
C LEU A 125 -11.26 14.43 15.50
#